data_AF-A0A351RX35-F1
#
_entry.id   AF-A0A351RX35-F1
#
_cell.length_a   1.000
_cell.length_b   1.000
_cell.length_c   1.000
_cell.angle_alpha   90.00
_cell.angle_beta   90.00
_cell.angle_gamma   90.00
#
_symmetry.space_group_name_H-M   'P 1'
#
loop_
_entity.id
_entity.type
_entity.pdbx_description
1 polymer ?
#
loop_
_entity_poly.entity_id
_entity_poly.type
_entity_poly.pdbx_seq_one_letter_code
_entity_poly.pdbx_strand_id
1 'polypeptide(L)'
;MHSYSMEDCMIDKPSDREEEFFARQEFERRKKTEEEKRKKMVEEERKKLKELHHMHCPKCGMNLIEIDYKGIKVDKCSGCEGIWLDSGELETVVKAEQKDKGFLDKMFTVFKK
;
A
#
# COMPACT_ATOMS: atom_id res chain seq x y z
N MET A 1 -24.97 -15.05 75.37
CA MET A 1 -25.71 -13.94 74.76
C MET A 1 -24.69 -13.08 74.04
N HIS A 2 -24.77 -13.09 72.71
CA HIS A 2 -24.01 -12.31 71.73
C HIS A 2 -22.51 -12.60 71.53
N SER A 3 -22.30 -13.68 70.76
CA SER A 3 -21.31 -13.80 69.68
C SER A 3 -21.31 -12.60 68.72
N TYR A 4 -20.14 -12.05 68.38
CA TYR A 4 -19.85 -11.33 67.14
C TYR A 4 -18.34 -11.47 66.91
N SER A 5 -17.89 -12.54 66.25
CA SER A 5 -17.61 -12.59 64.80
C SER A 5 -16.61 -11.53 64.35
N MET A 6 -15.34 -11.96 64.25
CA MET A 6 -14.38 -11.42 63.29
C MET A 6 -15.00 -11.61 61.91
N GLU A 7 -15.61 -10.57 61.36
CA GLU A 7 -16.00 -10.53 59.95
C GLU A 7 -15.33 -9.33 59.29
N ASP A 8 -14.51 -9.71 58.32
CA ASP A 8 -13.79 -8.94 57.32
C ASP A 8 -14.46 -7.64 56.87
N CYS A 9 -13.96 -6.51 57.36
CA CYS A 9 -14.01 -5.29 56.57
C CYS A 9 -12.76 -5.26 55.67
N MET A 10 -12.79 -6.07 54.60
CA MET A 10 -12.05 -5.74 53.38
C MET A 10 -12.64 -4.44 52.83
N ILE A 11 -12.18 -3.32 53.39
CA ILE A 11 -12.31 -2.03 52.72
C ILE A 11 -11.47 -2.17 51.46
N ASP A 12 -12.11 -2.49 50.35
CA ASP A 12 -11.54 -2.38 49.00
C ASP A 12 -10.86 -1.01 48.94
N LYS A 13 -9.53 -0.99 49.00
CA LYS A 13 -8.78 0.26 49.01
C LYS A 13 -9.03 0.91 47.66
N PRO A 14 -9.49 2.17 47.61
CA PRO A 14 -9.79 2.83 46.33
C PRO A 14 -8.60 2.80 45.36
N SER A 15 -7.36 2.64 45.84
CA SER A 15 -6.16 2.49 45.02
C SER A 15 -6.12 1.23 44.16
N ASP A 16 -6.61 0.07 44.62
CA ASP A 16 -6.43 -1.20 43.88
C ASP A 16 -7.26 -1.20 42.58
N ARG A 17 -8.46 -0.62 42.61
CA ARG A 17 -9.33 -0.43 41.43
C ARG A 17 -8.79 0.62 40.46
N GLU A 18 -8.16 1.66 40.98
CA GLU A 18 -7.50 2.70 40.18
C GLU A 18 -6.22 2.15 39.53
N GLU A 19 -5.46 1.32 40.23
CA GLU A 19 -4.26 0.64 39.73
C GLU A 19 -4.58 -0.31 38.57
N GLU A 20 -5.61 -1.14 38.69
CA GLU A 20 -6.08 -1.99 37.58
C GLU A 20 -6.54 -1.16 36.37
N PHE A 21 -7.20 -0.03 36.61
CA PHE A 21 -7.63 0.89 35.56
C PHE A 21 -6.43 1.50 34.83
N PHE A 22 -5.42 1.98 35.56
CA PHE A 22 -4.21 2.54 34.98
C PHE A 22 -3.41 1.49 34.19
N ALA A 23 -3.29 0.26 34.70
CA ALA A 23 -2.63 -0.85 34.02
C ALA A 23 -3.32 -1.20 32.68
N ARG A 24 -4.66 -1.25 32.66
CA ARG A 24 -5.43 -1.49 31.42
C ARG A 24 -5.26 -0.36 30.42
N GLN A 25 -5.31 0.89 30.88
CA GLN A 25 -5.12 2.08 30.03
C GLN A 25 -3.70 2.16 29.45
N GLU A 26 -2.68 1.75 30.20
CA GLU A 26 -1.31 1.68 29.71
C GLU A 26 -1.14 0.56 28.68
N PHE A 27 -1.67 -0.63 28.93
CA PHE A 27 -1.64 -1.75 27.98
C PHE A 27 -2.33 -1.41 26.66
N GLU A 28 -3.51 -0.79 26.70
CA GLU A 28 -4.24 -0.34 25.52
C GLU A 28 -3.46 0.71 24.72
N ARG A 29 -2.86 1.71 25.39
CA ARG A 29 -2.00 2.71 24.73
C ARG A 29 -0.76 2.08 24.12
N ARG A 30 -0.12 1.13 24.80
CA ARG A 30 1.05 0.40 24.28
C ARG A 30 0.66 -0.41 23.05
N LYS A 31 -0.42 -1.19 23.12
CA LYS A 31 -0.95 -1.97 22.00
C LYS A 31 -1.32 -1.09 20.80
N LYS A 32 -1.95 0.06 21.04
CA LYS A 32 -2.29 1.04 20.00
C LYS A 32 -1.03 1.63 19.37
N THR A 33 -0.03 1.99 20.18
CA THR A 33 1.25 2.52 19.70
C THR A 33 1.99 1.49 18.86
N GLU A 34 2.02 0.22 19.27
CA GLU A 34 2.62 -0.88 18.51
C GLU A 34 1.89 -1.13 17.19
N GLU A 35 0.55 -1.11 17.20
CA GLU A 35 -0.25 -1.26 15.99
C GLU A 35 -0.04 -0.10 15.01
N GLU A 36 -0.02 1.14 15.51
CA GLU A 36 0.27 2.32 14.70
C GLU A 36 1.69 2.29 14.13
N LYS A 37 2.69 1.90 14.94
CA LYS A 37 4.07 1.70 14.48
C LYS A 37 4.11 0.63 13.38
N ARG A 38 3.41 -0.50 13.56
CA ARG A 38 3.33 -1.56 12.55
C ARG A 38 2.69 -1.05 11.25
N LYS A 39 1.57 -0.33 11.34
CA LYS A 39 0.90 0.25 10.17
C LYS A 39 1.81 1.23 9.43
N LYS A 40 2.53 2.09 10.17
CA LYS A 40 3.51 3.02 9.60
C LYS A 40 4.63 2.28 8.86
N MET A 41 5.21 1.26 9.49
CA MET A 41 6.27 0.46 8.85
C MET A 41 5.79 -0.21 7.56
N VAL A 42 4.58 -0.78 7.55
CA VAL A 42 4.01 -1.42 6.34
C VAL A 42 3.76 -0.40 5.22
N GLU A 43 3.25 0.79 5.54
CA GLU A 43 3.04 1.85 4.54
C GLU A 43 4.36 2.38 3.99
N GLU A 44 5.36 2.59 4.85
CA GLU A 44 6.72 2.99 4.45
C GLU A 44 7.38 1.93 3.54
N GLU A 45 7.27 0.65 3.89
CA GLU A 45 7.77 -0.46 3.08
C GLU A 45 7.08 -0.51 1.71
N ARG A 46 5.74 -0.39 1.69
CA ARG A 46 4.97 -0.33 0.45
C ARG A 46 5.39 0.86 -0.42
N LYS A 47 5.60 2.03 0.18
CA LYS A 47 6.05 3.23 -0.53
C LYS A 47 7.44 3.02 -1.14
N LYS A 48 8.36 2.45 -0.36
CA LYS A 48 9.72 2.12 -0.82
C LYS A 48 9.71 1.11 -1.97
N LEU A 49 8.90 0.07 -1.88
CA LEU A 49 8.73 -0.92 -2.94
C LEU A 49 8.14 -0.30 -4.21
N LYS A 50 7.18 0.62 -4.08
CA LYS A 50 6.61 1.34 -5.23
C LYS A 50 7.67 2.19 -5.93
N GLU A 51 8.49 2.90 -5.18
CA GLU A 51 9.55 3.76 -5.73
C GLU A 51 10.64 2.96 -6.45
N LEU A 52 11.07 1.83 -5.87
CA LEU A 52 12.08 0.95 -6.46
C LEU A 52 11.65 0.37 -7.82
N HIS A 53 10.37 0.05 -8.00
CA HIS A 53 9.86 -0.52 -9.24
C HIS A 53 9.26 0.53 -10.20
N HIS A 54 9.20 1.81 -9.78
CA HIS A 54 8.65 2.87 -10.60
C HIS A 54 9.52 3.07 -11.85
N MET A 55 8.91 3.12 -13.04
CA MET A 55 9.61 3.20 -14.33
C MET A 55 10.58 2.04 -14.62
N HIS A 56 10.38 0.88 -13.99
CA HIS A 56 11.14 -0.33 -14.28
C HIS A 56 10.26 -1.38 -14.93
N CYS A 57 10.81 -2.06 -15.94
CA CYS A 57 10.09 -3.12 -16.64
C CYS A 57 9.91 -4.33 -15.72
N PRO A 58 8.69 -4.80 -15.45
CA PRO A 58 8.47 -5.97 -14.60
C PRO A 58 8.87 -7.30 -15.27
N LYS A 59 9.19 -7.29 -16.57
CA LYS A 59 9.67 -8.48 -17.30
C LYS A 59 11.18 -8.70 -17.14
N CYS A 60 11.99 -7.64 -17.19
CA CYS A 60 13.46 -7.76 -17.19
C CYS A 60 14.19 -6.81 -16.22
N GLY A 61 13.48 -5.94 -15.50
CA GLY A 61 14.05 -5.00 -14.53
C GLY A 61 14.77 -3.79 -15.13
N MET A 62 14.81 -3.64 -16.45
CA MET A 62 15.44 -2.48 -17.11
C MET A 62 14.53 -1.24 -17.08
N ASN A 63 15.12 -0.06 -17.18
CA ASN A 63 14.38 1.20 -17.24
C ASN A 63 13.39 1.25 -18.42
N LEU A 64 12.21 1.78 -18.13
CA LEU A 64 11.21 2.21 -19.10
C LEU A 64 11.56 3.61 -19.60
N ILE A 65 11.36 3.83 -20.90
CA ILE A 65 11.60 5.08 -21.59
C ILE A 65 10.28 5.52 -22.18
N GLU A 66 9.80 6.70 -21.77
CA GLU A 66 8.60 7.31 -22.36
C GLU A 66 8.88 7.69 -23.82
N ILE A 67 8.02 7.23 -24.73
CA ILE A 67 8.06 7.57 -26.16
C ILE A 67 6.70 8.12 -26.59
N ASP A 68 6.70 9.12 -27.46
CA ASP A 68 5.47 9.60 -28.09
C ASP A 68 5.21 8.84 -29.39
N TYR A 69 4.09 8.14 -29.45
CA TYR A 69 3.58 7.52 -30.66
C TYR A 69 2.26 8.14 -31.06
N LYS A 70 2.30 9.01 -32.09
CA LYS A 70 1.12 9.68 -32.65
C LYS A 70 0.32 10.47 -31.60
N GLY A 71 1.01 11.11 -30.65
CA GLY A 71 0.40 11.88 -29.56
C GLY A 71 -0.05 11.03 -28.37
N ILE A 72 0.30 9.74 -28.35
CA ILE A 72 0.11 8.86 -27.20
C ILE A 72 1.47 8.60 -26.58
N LYS A 73 1.63 8.99 -25.32
CA LYS A 73 2.78 8.60 -24.50
C LYS A 73 2.65 7.13 -24.16
N VAL A 74 3.71 6.37 -24.39
CA VAL A 74 3.79 4.95 -24.04
C VAL A 74 5.17 4.66 -23.48
N ASP A 75 5.25 3.76 -22.52
CA ASP A 75 6.51 3.39 -21.89
C ASP A 75 7.15 2.19 -22.59
N LYS A 76 8.30 2.40 -23.23
CA LYS A 76 9.07 1.34 -23.88
C LYS A 76 10.21 0.87 -23.00
N CYS A 77 10.30 -0.45 -22.77
CA CYS A 77 11.45 -1.05 -22.11
C CYS A 77 12.69 -1.02 -23.01
N SER A 78 13.81 -0.54 -22.48
CA SER A 78 15.12 -0.52 -23.16
C SER A 78 15.75 -1.90 -23.36
N GLY A 79 15.27 -2.95 -22.69
CA GLY A 79 15.90 -4.28 -22.70
C GLY A 79 15.13 -5.35 -23.44
N CYS A 80 13.88 -5.58 -23.03
CA CYS A 80 13.03 -6.58 -23.67
C CYS A 80 12.14 -6.01 -24.78
N GLU A 81 12.30 -4.72 -25.09
CA GLU A 81 11.54 -3.96 -26.10
C GLU A 81 10.01 -3.98 -25.88
N GLY A 82 9.55 -4.39 -24.70
CA GLY A 82 8.13 -4.44 -24.36
C GLY A 82 7.55 -3.05 -24.12
N ILE A 83 6.28 -2.87 -24.49
CA ILE A 83 5.52 -1.64 -24.24
C ILE A 83 4.68 -1.84 -22.98
N TRP A 84 4.68 -0.81 -22.13
CA TRP A 84 3.89 -0.72 -20.92
C TRP A 84 2.99 0.50 -21.07
N LEU A 85 1.72 0.32 -20.69
CA LEU A 85 0.70 1.35 -20.74
C LEU A 85 0.12 1.46 -19.34
N ASP A 86 -0.01 2.68 -18.83
CA ASP A 86 -0.80 2.92 -17.63
C ASP A 86 -2.31 2.89 -17.92
N SER A 87 -3.14 2.99 -16.87
CA SER A 87 -4.59 2.94 -17.03
C SER A 87 -5.16 4.10 -17.87
N GLY A 88 -4.56 5.29 -17.82
CA GLY A 88 -5.00 6.46 -18.59
C GLY A 88 -4.51 6.46 -20.03
N GLU A 89 -3.30 5.94 -20.26
CA GLU A 89 -2.73 5.72 -21.59
C GLU A 89 -3.54 4.67 -22.36
N LEU A 90 -3.91 3.57 -21.71
CA LEU A 90 -4.73 2.52 -22.32
C LEU A 90 -6.07 3.06 -22.82
N GLU A 91 -6.76 3.89 -22.04
CA GLU A 91 -7.99 4.54 -22.51
C GLU A 91 -7.77 5.39 -23.76
N THR A 92 -6.65 6.10 -23.82
CA THR A 92 -6.28 6.94 -24.96
C THR A 92 -6.03 6.10 -26.20
N VAL A 93 -5.33 4.98 -26.04
CA VAL A 93 -5.08 4.00 -27.11
C VAL A 93 -6.38 3.39 -27.61
N VAL A 94 -7.30 2.99 -26.72
CA VAL A 94 -8.60 2.42 -27.10
C VAL A 94 -9.44 3.45 -27.85
N LYS A 95 -9.45 4.71 -27.41
CA LYS A 95 -10.13 5.82 -28.13
C LYS A 95 -9.51 6.06 -29.51
N ALA A 96 -8.19 5.92 -29.64
CA ALA A 96 -7.50 6.03 -30.93
C ALA A 96 -7.86 4.86 -31.86
N GLU A 97 -7.92 3.63 -31.35
CA GLU A 97 -8.34 2.44 -32.10
C GLU A 97 -9.78 2.54 -32.63
N GLN A 98 -10.69 3.12 -31.84
CA GLN A 98 -12.06 3.35 -32.28
C GLN A 98 -12.14 4.36 -33.45
N LYS A 99 -11.20 5.31 -33.53
CA LYS A 99 -11.12 6.32 -34.58
C LYS A 99 -10.38 5.83 -35.82
N ASP A 100 -9.26 5.13 -35.64
CA ASP A 100 -8.44 4.52 -36.69
C ASP A 100 -8.33 3.02 -36.43
N LYS A 101 -9.19 2.24 -37.09
CA LYS A 101 -9.16 0.78 -36.98
C LYS A 101 -7.79 0.24 -37.40
N GLY A 102 -7.19 -0.61 -36.56
CA GLY A 102 -5.84 -1.14 -36.74
C GLY A 102 -4.74 -0.20 -36.26
N PHE A 103 -5.05 0.81 -35.45
CA PHE A 103 -4.04 1.63 -34.77
C PHE A 103 -3.15 0.77 -33.88
N LEU A 104 -3.73 -0.15 -33.11
CA LEU A 104 -3.05 -1.14 -32.29
C LEU A 104 -2.18 -2.06 -33.14
N ASP A 105 -2.69 -2.59 -34.25
CA ASP A 105 -1.91 -3.45 -35.14
C ASP A 105 -0.70 -2.71 -35.74
N LYS A 106 -0.87 -1.45 -36.14
CA LYS A 106 0.23 -0.58 -36.62
C LYS A 106 1.22 -0.28 -35.49
N MET A 107 0.72 0.00 -34.29
CA MET A 107 1.55 0.19 -33.09
C MET A 107 2.39 -1.06 -32.86
N PHE A 108 1.78 -2.23 -32.68
CA PHE A 108 2.49 -3.48 -32.45
C PHE A 108 3.44 -3.84 -33.60
N THR A 109 3.13 -3.52 -34.85
CA THR A 109 4.06 -3.75 -35.99
C THR A 109 5.30 -2.87 -35.93
N VAL A 110 5.18 -1.60 -35.51
CA VAL A 110 6.33 -0.69 -35.35
C VAL A 110 7.26 -1.16 -34.22
N PHE A 111 6.68 -1.81 -33.20
CA PHE A 111 7.43 -2.27 -32.02
C PHE A 111 7.79 -3.76 -32.05
N LYS A 112 7.34 -4.52 -33.04
CA LYS A 112 7.69 -5.93 -33.24
C LYS A 112 8.86 -6.00 -34.22
N LYS A 113 10.06 -6.20 -33.68
CA LYS A 113 11.28 -6.47 -34.45
C LYS A 113 11.43 -7.96 -34.73
#